data_AF-A0A2M9Z2B9-F1
#
_entry.id   AF-A0A2M9Z2B9-F1
#
_cell.length_a   1.000
_cell.length_b   1.000
_cell.length_c   1.000
_cell.angle_alpha   90.00
_cell.angle_beta   90.00
_cell.angle_gamma   90.00
#
_symmetry.space_group_name_H-M   'P 1'
#
loop_
_entity.id
_entity.type
_entity.pdbx_description
1 polymer ?
#
loop_
_entity_poly.entity_id
_entity_poly.type
_entity_poly.pdbx_seq_one_letter_code
_entity_poly.pdbx_strand_id
1 'polypeptide(L)' 'MISETMKQTIQFYNEGLSLYKVRKFTEALEKFKKASELTPDDGPSKKYIGRCQAFIATPPPEDWDGVFEMKTK' A
#
# COMPACT_ATOMS: atom_id res chain seq x y z
N MET A 1 13.24 -11.95 18.10
CA MET A 1 12.18 -10.94 18.36
C MET A 1 12.20 -9.95 17.21
N ILE A 2 11.04 -9.60 16.66
CA ILE A 2 10.95 -8.49 15.69
C ILE A 2 11.16 -7.16 16.42
N SER A 3 11.85 -6.21 15.79
CA SER A 3 12.10 -4.88 16.36
C SER A 3 10.80 -4.09 16.52
N GLU A 4 10.78 -3.11 17.43
CA GLU A 4 9.65 -2.19 17.61
C GLU A 4 9.26 -1.51 16.29
N THR A 5 10.27 -1.07 15.53
CA THR A 5 10.09 -0.47 14.20
C THR A 5 9.39 -1.42 13.25
N MET A 6 9.75 -2.71 13.24
CA MET A 6 9.11 -3.70 12.37
C MET A 6 7.66 -3.97 12.78
N LYS A 7 7.32 -3.96 14.07
CA LYS A 7 5.92 -4.04 14.52
C LYS A 7 5.11 -2.86 14.02
N GLN A 8 5.64 -1.65 14.15
CA GLN A 8 4.97 -0.43 13.66
C GLN A 8 4.83 -0.44 12.14
N THR A 9 5.85 -0.88 11.40
CA THR A 9 5.79 -1.09 9.94
C THR A 9 4.64 -2.02 9.57
N ILE A 10 4.53 -3.18 10.24
CA ILE A 10 3.45 -4.14 10.02
C ILE A 10 2.08 -3.51 10.33
N GLN A 11 1.97 -2.71 11.38
CA GLN A 11 0.73 -2.01 11.71
C GLN A 11 0.31 -1.04 10.59
N PHE A 12 1.20 -0.13 10.20
CA PHE A 12 0.93 0.82 9.12
C PHE A 12 0.64 0.13 7.79
N TYR A 13 1.36 -0.95 7.47
CA TYR A 13 1.11 -1.75 6.28
C TYR A 13 -0.30 -2.36 6.30
N ASN A 14 -0.75 -2.93 7.42
CA ASN A 14 -2.09 -3.50 7.54
C ASN A 14 -3.19 -2.43 7.44
N GLU A 15 -2.99 -1.26 8.06
CA GLU A 15 -3.89 -0.11 7.91
C GLU A 15 -3.99 0.33 6.44
N GLY A 16 -2.84 0.43 5.75
CA GLY A 16 -2.79 0.76 4.33
C GLY A 16 -3.50 -0.28 3.46
N LEU A 17 -3.35 -1.57 3.75
CA LEU A 17 -4.05 -2.64 3.04
C LEU A 17 -5.57 -2.56 3.21
N SER A 18 -6.05 -2.26 4.42
CA SER A 18 -7.48 -2.10 4.68
C SER A 18 -8.07 -0.97 3.83
N LEU A 19 -7.40 0.19 3.81
CA LEU A 19 -7.78 1.36 3.01
C LEU A 19 -7.70 1.08 1.51
N TYR A 20 -6.65 0.38 1.06
CA TYR A 20 -6.47 -0.01 -0.34
C TYR A 20 -7.63 -0.87 -0.84
N LYS A 21 -8.09 -1.85 -0.03
CA LYS A 21 -9.23 -2.72 -0.38
C LYS A 21 -10.54 -1.97 -0.55
N VAL A 22 -10.73 -0.87 0.18
CA VAL A 22 -11.91 0.01 0.06
C VAL A 22 -11.67 1.19 -0.88
N ARG A 23 -10.65 1.10 -1.76
CA ARG A 23 -10.32 2.09 -2.80
C ARG A 23 -9.95 3.48 -2.29
N LYS A 24 -9.63 3.60 -1.00
CA LYS A 24 -9.11 4.81 -0.38
C LYS A 24 -7.60 4.92 -0.66
N PHE A 25 -7.23 5.01 -1.93
CA PHE A 25 -5.82 4.91 -2.37
C PHE A 25 -4.93 6.02 -1.84
N THR A 26 -5.45 7.25 -1.69
CA THR A 26 -4.70 8.37 -1.11
C THR A 26 -4.37 8.12 0.36
N GLU A 27 -5.36 7.71 1.16
CA GLU A 27 -5.16 7.38 2.58
C GLU A 27 -4.24 6.14 2.73
N ALA A 28 -4.41 5.13 1.86
CA ALA A 28 -3.56 3.95 1.82
C ALA A 28 -2.10 4.31 1.52
N LEU A 29 -1.87 5.19 0.54
CA LEU A 29 -0.55 5.67 0.16
C LEU A 29 0.18 6.30 1.35
N GLU A 30 -0.49 7.12 2.14
CA GLU A 30 0.10 7.73 3.34
C GLU A 30 0.52 6.68 4.37
N LYS A 31 -0.28 5.64 4.59
CA LYS A 31 0.06 4.56 5.52
C LYS A 31 1.25 3.74 5.04
N PHE A 32 1.32 3.39 3.76
CA PHE A 32 2.47 2.68 3.21
C PHE A 32 3.75 3.53 3.21
N LYS A 33 3.65 4.85 2.99
CA LYS A 33 4.80 5.75 3.16
C LYS A 33 5.34 5.71 4.59
N LYS A 34 4.48 5.82 5.61
CA LYS A 34 4.88 5.71 7.02
C LYS A 34 5.57 4.38 7.33
N ALA A 35 5.04 3.27 6.81
CA ALA A 35 5.68 1.96 6.93
C ALA A 35 7.09 1.93 6.27
N SER A 36 7.22 2.50 5.07
CA SER A 36 8.50 2.59 4.36
C SER A 36 9.48 3.58 4.99
N GLU A 37 9.03 4.59 5.72
CA GLU A 37 9.89 5.51 6.48
C GLU A 37 10.52 4.81 7.69
N LEU A 38 9.74 3.97 8.38
CA LEU A 38 10.22 3.17 9.52
C LEU A 38 11.12 2.02 9.09
N THR A 39 10.82 1.41 7.96
CA THR A 39 11.63 0.34 7.38
C THR A 39 11.88 0.65 5.91
N PRO A 40 12.99 1.36 5.60
CA PRO A 40 13.35 1.73 4.24
C PRO A 40 13.50 0.56 3.28
N ASP A 41 13.68 -0.67 3.78
CA ASP A 41 13.80 -1.88 2.98
C ASP A 41 12.47 -2.67 2.86
N ASP A 42 11.35 -2.12 3.32
CA ASP A 42 10.05 -2.80 3.27
C ASP A 42 9.51 -2.89 1.82
N GLY A 43 9.92 -3.95 1.12
CA GLY A 43 9.49 -4.26 -0.23
C GLY A 43 7.96 -4.26 -0.43
N PRO A 44 7.17 -4.88 0.47
CA PRO A 44 5.70 -4.81 0.43
C PRO A 44 5.14 -3.39 0.40
N SER A 45 5.50 -2.52 1.35
CA SER A 45 4.98 -1.13 1.36
C SER A 45 5.38 -0.37 0.11
N LYS A 46 6.63 -0.48 -0.36
CA LYS A 46 7.05 0.15 -1.62
C LYS A 46 6.23 -0.30 -2.82
N LYS A 47 5.92 -1.60 -2.91
CA LYS A 47 5.09 -2.14 -3.99
C LYS A 47 3.68 -1.54 -3.95
N TYR A 48 3.08 -1.44 -2.77
CA TYR A 48 1.75 -0.86 -2.62
C TYR A 48 1.72 0.66 -2.79
N ILE A 49 2.79 1.39 -2.45
CA ILE A 49 2.96 2.82 -2.79
C ILE A 49 2.80 3.00 -4.30
N GLY A 50 3.55 2.23 -5.11
CA GLY A 50 3.47 2.31 -6.57
C GLY A 50 2.07 1.98 -7.10
N ARG A 51 1.40 0.97 -6.53
CA ARG A 51 0.01 0.63 -6.89
C ARG A 51 -0.98 1.74 -6.55
N CYS A 52 -0.86 2.33 -5.35
CA CYS A 52 -1.73 3.43 -4.94
C CYS A 52 -1.52 4.64 -5.86
N GLN A 53 -0.27 4.99 -6.19
CA GLN A 53 0.01 6.07 -7.14
C GLN A 53 -0.60 5.81 -8.51
N ALA A 54 -0.50 4.56 -9.03
CA ALA A 54 -1.11 4.18 -10.29
C ALA A 54 -2.64 4.30 -10.24
N PHE A 55 -3.30 3.87 -9.15
CA PHE A 55 -4.75 3.98 -9.02
C PHE A 55 -5.26 5.37 -8.69
N ILE A 56 -4.46 6.22 -8.06
CA ILE A 56 -4.80 7.64 -7.89
C ILE A 56 -4.76 8.34 -9.25
N ALA A 57 -3.75 8.05 -10.07
CA ALA A 57 -3.61 8.64 -11.41
C ALA A 57 -4.62 8.04 -12.41
N THR A 58 -4.96 6.75 -12.27
CA THR A 58 -5.90 6.03 -13.12
C THR A 58 -6.78 5.15 -12.24
N PRO A 59 -7.92 5.70 -11.74
CA PRO A 59 -8.83 4.97 -10.88
C PRO A 59 -9.27 3.65 -11.50
N PRO A 60 -9.28 2.54 -10.73
CA PRO A 60 -9.78 1.28 -11.25
C PRO A 60 -11.29 1.38 -11.46
N PRO A 61 -11.87 0.49 -12.30
CA PRO A 61 -13.31 0.44 -12.52
C PRO A 61 -14.09 0.24 -11.22
N GLU A 62 -15.38 0.53 -11.27
CA GLU A 62 -16.30 0.39 -10.13
C GLU A 62 -16.39 -1.04 -9.58
N ASP A 63 -16.29 -2.03 -10.46
CA ASP A 63 -16.32 -3.48 -10.17
C ASP A 63 -14.93 -4.04 -9.77
N TRP A 64 -14.03 -3.20 -9.26
CA TRP A 64 -12.67 -3.63 -8.98
C TRP A 64 -12.57 -4.49 -7.70
N ASP A 65 -12.23 -5.76 -7.86
CA ASP A 65 -12.10 -6.77 -6.77
C ASP A 65 -10.81 -6.65 -5.93
N GLY A 66 -10.08 -5.55 -5.99
CA GLY A 66 -8.84 -5.38 -5.22
C GLY A 66 -7.59 -5.98 -5.88
N VAL A 67 -7.71 -6.56 -7.08
CA VAL A 67 -6.60 -7.17 -7.82
C VAL A 67 -5.84 -6.11 -8.60
N PHE A 68 -4.53 -6.03 -8.38
CA PHE A 68 -3.66 -5.23 -9.25
C PHE A 68 -3.28 -6.07 -10.46
N GLU A 69 -3.97 -5.87 -11.58
CA GLU A 69 -3.57 -6.44 -12.86
C GLU A 69 -2.27 -5.78 -13.32
N MET A 70 -1.17 -6.54 -13.23
CA MET A 70 0.06 -6.15 -13.91
C MET A 70 -0.20 -6.28 -15.40
N LYS A 71 -0.46 -5.15 -16.08
CA LYS A 71 -0.40 -5.10 -17.55
C LYS A 71 1.05 -5.35 -17.96
N THR A 72 1.42 -6.61 -18.12
CA THR A 72 2.64 -7.01 -18.82
C THR A 72 2.49 -6.54 -20.27
N LYS A 73 3.43 -5.70 -20.70
CA LYS A 73 3.60 -5.31 -22.11
C LYS A 73 3.99 -6.51 -22.95
#